data_AF-A0A8S3TNR9-F1
#
_entry.id   AF-A0A8S3TNR9-F1
#
_cell.length_a   1.000
_cell.length_b   1.000
_cell.length_c   1.000
_cell.angle_alpha   90.00
_cell.angle_beta   90.00
_cell.angle_gamma   90.00
#
_symmetry.space_group_name_H-M   'P 1'
#
loop_
_entity.id
_entity.type
_entity.pdbx_description
1 polymer ?
#
loop_
_entity_poly.entity_id
_entity_poly.type
_entity_poly.pdbx_seq_one_letter_code
_entity_poly.pdbx_strand_id
1 'polypeptide(L)'
;MGKFARKVQEKSDKYIPIVLHSLTIIFCMCTFIPIGSVKNYFHGECVLYAQPVLTAVTRPNNLTTITVDLVSSVWGELSTCYYVIYTPVVVGIYTFIWLWFHIQLRMSIFDEGNVLAAFIIGGVTNIILFITLFVTSCIVVVGTSQFCSNIETALNHRYDCSEVEDLVWSVYTDGRTHSFYRYLQLGQAGSWITLAILAVHIVFHFKKGMQLLPSRNDNSNETESIISDDECDATYQNHDINDETGSVRFHHTSSKNKSFKRSDESFLLPL
;
A
#
# COMPACT_ATOMS: atom_id res chain seq x y z
N MET A 1 -8.55 -1.49 -38.52
CA MET A 1 -8.40 -2.26 -37.27
C MET A 1 -7.82 -1.47 -36.09
N GLY A 2 -6.96 -0.47 -36.28
CA GLY A 2 -6.28 0.23 -35.15
C GLY A 2 -7.16 1.08 -34.20
N LYS A 3 -8.30 1.63 -34.64
CA LYS A 3 -9.16 2.47 -33.78
C LYS A 3 -9.99 1.67 -32.76
N PHE A 4 -10.36 0.44 -33.09
CA PHE A 4 -11.11 -0.45 -32.18
C PHE A 4 -10.21 -0.96 -31.06
N ALA A 5 -8.99 -1.42 -31.41
CA ALA A 5 -7.98 -1.82 -30.43
C ALA A 5 -7.66 -0.69 -29.43
N ARG A 6 -7.52 0.55 -29.91
CA ARG A 6 -7.23 1.71 -29.06
C ARG A 6 -8.36 2.03 -28.06
N LYS A 7 -9.63 1.91 -28.46
CA LYS A 7 -10.79 2.10 -27.56
C LYS A 7 -10.93 0.99 -26.53
N VAL A 8 -10.59 -0.25 -26.89
CA VAL A 8 -10.57 -1.38 -25.94
C VAL A 8 -9.44 -1.21 -24.93
N GLN A 9 -8.25 -0.79 -25.39
CA GLN A 9 -7.11 -0.48 -24.53
C GLN A 9 -7.43 0.61 -23.49
N GLU A 10 -8.06 1.70 -23.94
CA GLU A 10 -8.38 2.85 -23.07
C GLU A 10 -9.43 2.53 -21.99
N LYS A 11 -10.38 1.62 -22.28
CA LYS A 11 -11.29 1.10 -21.24
C LYS A 11 -10.55 0.20 -20.26
N SER A 12 -9.70 -0.69 -20.74
CA SER A 12 -8.96 -1.63 -19.90
C SER A 12 -8.05 -0.91 -18.90
N ASP A 13 -7.32 0.11 -19.34
CA ASP A 13 -6.38 0.89 -18.52
C ASP A 13 -7.04 1.61 -17.33
N LYS A 14 -8.37 1.83 -17.37
CA LYS A 14 -9.12 2.48 -16.29
C LYS A 14 -9.58 1.50 -15.20
N TYR A 15 -9.81 0.24 -15.54
CA TYR A 15 -10.30 -0.78 -14.58
C TYR A 15 -9.16 -1.59 -13.96
N ILE A 16 -8.08 -1.81 -14.70
CA ILE A 16 -6.90 -2.55 -14.22
C ILE A 16 -6.41 -2.04 -12.84
N PRO A 17 -6.15 -0.73 -12.62
CA PRO A 17 -5.63 -0.28 -11.32
C PRO A 17 -6.61 -0.54 -10.18
N ILE A 18 -7.92 -0.37 -10.40
CA ILE A 18 -8.95 -0.61 -9.37
C ILE A 18 -8.93 -2.08 -8.94
N VAL A 19 -8.98 -3.00 -9.92
CA VAL A 19 -8.95 -4.44 -9.65
C VAL A 19 -7.65 -4.83 -8.95
N LEU A 20 -6.51 -4.29 -9.41
CA LEU A 20 -5.21 -4.62 -8.85
C LEU A 20 -5.07 -4.16 -7.39
N HIS A 21 -5.50 -2.94 -7.05
CA HIS A 21 -5.51 -2.45 -5.67
C HIS A 21 -6.47 -3.26 -4.79
N SER A 22 -7.68 -3.57 -5.27
CA SER A 22 -8.62 -4.42 -4.54
C SER A 22 -8.05 -5.81 -4.25
N LEU A 23 -7.41 -6.45 -5.23
CA LEU A 23 -6.73 -7.73 -5.02
C LEU A 23 -5.60 -7.61 -4.00
N THR A 24 -4.83 -6.52 -4.04
CA THR A 24 -3.73 -6.29 -3.07
C THR A 24 -4.26 -6.25 -1.64
N ILE A 25 -5.37 -5.54 -1.40
CA ILE A 25 -6.02 -5.46 -0.09
C ILE A 25 -6.45 -6.86 0.39
N ILE A 26 -7.06 -7.65 -0.49
CA ILE A 26 -7.51 -9.01 -0.17
C ILE A 26 -6.31 -9.89 0.22
N PHE A 27 -5.21 -9.89 -0.56
CA PHE A 27 -4.04 -10.69 -0.25
C PHE A 27 -3.28 -10.20 0.99
N CYS A 28 -3.29 -8.90 1.28
CA CYS A 28 -2.78 -8.37 2.56
C CYS A 28 -3.57 -8.96 3.74
N MET A 29 -4.91 -8.98 3.67
CA MET A 29 -5.77 -9.61 4.68
C MET A 29 -5.48 -11.10 4.83
N CYS A 30 -5.31 -11.81 3.72
CA CYS A 30 -4.88 -13.22 3.72
C CYS A 30 -3.46 -13.44 4.28
N THR A 31 -2.68 -12.38 4.48
CA THR A 31 -1.33 -12.46 5.06
C THR A 31 -1.35 -12.19 6.55
N PHE A 32 -1.87 -11.03 6.98
CA PHE A 32 -1.77 -10.64 8.39
C PHE A 32 -2.78 -11.34 9.29
N ILE A 33 -3.96 -11.73 8.78
CA ILE A 33 -4.98 -12.41 9.60
C ILE A 33 -4.49 -13.79 10.04
N PRO A 34 -3.98 -14.67 9.14
CA PRO A 34 -3.48 -15.98 9.56
C PRO A 34 -2.29 -15.87 10.51
N ILE A 35 -1.32 -15.01 10.21
CA ILE A 35 -0.13 -14.82 11.05
C ILE A 35 -0.53 -14.26 12.43
N GLY A 36 -1.45 -13.30 12.47
CA GLY A 36 -2.00 -12.76 13.72
C GLY A 36 -2.78 -13.81 14.51
N SER A 37 -3.54 -14.68 13.84
CA SER A 37 -4.26 -15.79 14.49
C SER A 37 -3.29 -16.80 15.13
N VAL A 38 -2.22 -17.15 14.41
CA VAL A 38 -1.16 -18.03 14.92
C VAL A 38 -0.46 -17.40 16.12
N LYS A 39 -0.09 -16.12 16.05
CA LYS A 39 0.49 -15.40 17.20
C LYS A 39 -0.44 -15.45 18.42
N ASN A 40 -1.72 -15.19 18.22
CA ASN A 40 -2.70 -15.21 19.31
C ASN A 40 -2.90 -16.63 19.88
N TYR A 41 -2.79 -17.66 19.04
CA TYR A 41 -2.86 -19.05 19.47
C TYR A 41 -1.73 -19.43 20.44
N PHE A 42 -0.51 -18.91 20.24
CA PHE A 42 0.63 -19.10 21.13
C PHE A 42 0.74 -18.00 22.21
N HIS A 43 -0.38 -17.58 22.79
CA HIS A 43 -0.45 -16.57 23.87
C HIS A 43 0.24 -15.23 23.55
N GLY A 44 0.35 -14.86 22.28
CA GLY A 44 1.00 -13.62 21.85
C GLY A 44 2.50 -13.77 21.57
N GLU A 45 3.08 -14.96 21.77
CA GLU A 45 4.50 -15.22 21.49
C GLU A 45 4.79 -15.31 19.98
N CYS A 46 6.02 -14.96 19.60
CA CYS A 46 6.43 -15.06 18.21
C CYS A 46 6.84 -16.50 17.88
N VAL A 47 6.08 -17.11 16.97
CA VAL A 47 6.35 -18.47 16.47
C VAL A 47 7.50 -18.49 15.46
N LEU A 48 7.73 -17.39 14.74
CA LEU A 48 8.81 -17.33 13.75
C LEU A 48 10.16 -17.47 14.45
N TYR A 49 10.99 -18.40 13.99
CA TYR A 49 12.28 -18.76 14.60
C TYR A 49 12.19 -19.35 16.01
N ALA A 50 10.99 -19.73 16.50
CA ALA A 50 10.86 -20.33 17.82
C ALA A 50 11.48 -21.74 17.86
N GLN A 51 12.05 -22.08 19.01
CA GLN A 51 12.56 -23.40 19.39
C GLN A 51 11.70 -23.94 20.54
N PRO A 52 10.53 -24.54 20.22
CA PRO A 52 9.65 -25.05 21.26
C PRO A 52 10.21 -26.33 21.88
N VAL A 53 10.12 -26.44 23.21
CA VAL A 53 10.39 -27.68 23.93
C VAL A 53 9.08 -28.46 24.01
N LEU A 54 9.00 -29.52 23.20
CA LEU A 54 7.81 -30.34 23.04
C LEU A 54 7.99 -31.69 23.74
N THR A 55 6.95 -32.17 24.43
CA THR A 55 6.87 -33.57 24.83
C THR A 55 5.57 -34.19 24.32
N ALA A 56 5.71 -35.26 23.54
CA ALA A 56 4.59 -36.05 23.04
C ALA A 56 4.23 -37.13 24.06
N VAL A 57 3.03 -37.04 24.64
CA VAL A 57 2.50 -38.04 25.56
C VAL A 57 1.41 -38.81 24.83
N THR A 58 1.65 -40.10 24.59
CA THR A 58 0.63 -41.01 24.04
C THR A 58 -0.19 -41.58 25.18
N ARG A 59 -1.48 -41.22 25.26
CA ARG A 59 -2.43 -41.80 26.23
C ARG A 59 -2.82 -43.23 25.82
N PRO A 60 -3.32 -44.04 26.76
CA PRO A 60 -3.73 -45.43 26.51
C PRO A 60 -4.86 -45.57 25.48
N ASN A 61 -5.56 -44.49 25.13
CA ASN A 61 -6.59 -44.46 24.10
C ASN A 61 -6.02 -44.20 22.69
N ASN A 62 -4.71 -44.36 22.48
CA ASN A 62 -3.96 -43.99 21.26
C ASN A 62 -4.03 -42.49 20.89
N LEU A 63 -4.50 -41.64 21.80
CA LEU A 63 -4.50 -40.19 21.60
C LEU A 63 -3.12 -39.63 21.94
N THR A 64 -2.41 -39.11 20.95
CA THR A 64 -1.13 -38.43 21.15
C THR A 64 -1.40 -36.95 21.41
N THR A 65 -1.05 -36.49 22.60
CA THR A 65 -1.15 -35.08 22.99
C THR A 65 0.24 -34.47 23.04
N ILE A 66 0.41 -33.34 22.38
CA ILE A 66 1.64 -32.55 22.44
C ILE A 66 1.51 -31.56 23.58
N THR A 67 2.43 -31.64 24.54
CA THR A 67 2.55 -30.61 25.57
C THR A 67 3.72 -29.71 25.25
N VAL A 68 3.49 -28.40 25.36
CA VAL A 68 4.49 -27.36 25.14
C VAL A 68 4.84 -26.77 26.48
N ASP A 69 6.11 -26.83 26.84
CA ASP A 69 6.59 -26.09 28.00
C ASP A 69 6.85 -24.64 27.58
N LEU A 70 5.91 -23.73 27.86
CA LEU A 70 6.04 -22.31 27.52
C LEU A 70 7.23 -21.63 28.23
N VAL A 71 7.64 -22.13 29.40
CA VAL A 71 8.71 -21.53 30.22
C VAL A 71 10.08 -21.93 29.69
N SER A 72 10.22 -23.20 29.28
CA SER A 72 11.48 -23.72 28.74
C SER A 72 11.65 -23.47 27.24
N SER A 73 10.57 -23.11 26.52
CA SER A 73 10.62 -22.82 25.09
C SER A 73 11.25 -21.47 24.80
N VAL A 74 12.12 -21.42 23.79
CA VAL A 74 12.71 -20.15 23.31
C VAL A 74 11.86 -19.65 22.15
N TRP A 75 11.20 -18.52 22.35
CA TRP A 75 10.34 -17.89 21.32
C TRP A 75 11.12 -16.90 20.47
N GLY A 76 10.59 -16.60 19.28
CA GLY A 76 11.16 -15.59 18.40
C GLY A 76 11.05 -14.18 18.96
N GLU A 77 11.77 -13.24 18.36
CA GLU A 77 11.69 -11.84 18.78
C GLU A 77 10.31 -11.24 18.44
N LEU A 78 9.66 -10.63 19.44
CA LEU A 78 8.34 -10.00 19.27
C LEU A 78 8.34 -8.91 18.19
N SER A 79 9.44 -8.14 18.09
CA SER A 79 9.62 -7.09 17.07
C SER A 79 9.51 -7.65 15.65
N THR A 80 10.06 -8.85 15.41
CA THR A 80 10.01 -9.53 14.12
C THR A 80 8.57 -9.93 13.78
N CYS A 81 7.82 -10.47 14.75
CA CYS A 81 6.41 -10.80 14.55
C CYS A 81 5.57 -9.57 14.23
N TYR A 82 5.76 -8.48 14.99
CA TYR A 82 5.05 -7.23 14.75
C TYR A 82 5.40 -6.64 13.39
N TYR A 83 6.66 -6.68 12.99
CA TYR A 83 7.09 -6.22 11.68
C TYR A 83 6.37 -7.00 10.55
N VAL A 84 6.34 -8.33 10.66
CA VAL A 84 5.67 -9.21 9.68
C VAL A 84 4.15 -8.99 9.63
N ILE A 85 3.51 -8.71 10.77
CA ILE A 85 2.07 -8.48 10.85
C ILE A 85 1.71 -7.07 10.35
N TYR A 86 2.42 -6.04 10.78
CA TYR A 86 2.07 -4.65 10.47
C TYR A 86 2.49 -4.21 9.07
N THR A 87 3.55 -4.77 8.48
CA THR A 87 3.97 -4.44 7.12
C THR A 87 2.84 -4.62 6.08
N PRO A 88 2.20 -5.79 5.95
CA PRO A 88 1.05 -5.97 5.04
C PRO A 88 -0.17 -5.12 5.43
N VAL A 89 -0.35 -4.75 6.71
CA VAL A 89 -1.41 -3.81 7.13
C VAL A 89 -1.14 -2.41 6.55
N VAL A 90 0.09 -1.91 6.67
CA VAL A 90 0.49 -0.62 6.09
C VAL A 90 0.34 -0.62 4.57
N VAL A 91 0.74 -1.70 3.90
CA VAL A 91 0.53 -1.88 2.45
C VAL A 91 -0.96 -1.88 2.11
N GLY A 92 -1.80 -2.54 2.91
CA GLY A 92 -3.26 -2.56 2.74
C GLY A 92 -3.87 -1.16 2.86
N ILE A 93 -3.48 -0.38 3.87
CA ILE A 93 -3.96 1.00 4.05
C ILE A 93 -3.51 1.88 2.89
N TYR A 94 -2.23 1.80 2.50
CA TYR A 94 -1.69 2.54 1.37
C TYR A 94 -2.45 2.24 0.07
N THR A 95 -2.68 0.95 -0.23
CA THR A 95 -3.41 0.54 -1.43
C THR A 95 -4.87 0.92 -1.40
N PHE A 96 -5.49 0.97 -0.22
CA PHE A 96 -6.85 1.50 -0.04
C PHE A 96 -6.92 3.01 -0.35
N ILE A 97 -5.95 3.80 0.10
CA ILE A 97 -5.87 5.24 -0.22
C ILE A 97 -5.74 5.44 -1.74
N TRP A 98 -4.89 4.65 -2.41
CA TRP A 98 -4.74 4.73 -3.87
C TRP A 98 -5.98 4.24 -4.63
N LEU A 99 -6.64 3.20 -4.15
CA LEU A 99 -7.92 2.74 -4.70
C LEU A 99 -8.96 3.87 -4.65
N TRP A 100 -9.08 4.54 -3.50
CA TRP A 100 -9.95 5.70 -3.34
C TRP A 100 -9.56 6.84 -4.28
N PHE A 101 -8.27 7.16 -4.35
CA PHE A 101 -7.75 8.19 -5.25
C PHE A 101 -8.07 7.90 -6.73
N HIS A 102 -7.92 6.65 -7.18
CA HIS A 102 -8.28 6.24 -8.55
C HIS A 102 -9.77 6.34 -8.84
N ILE A 103 -10.62 6.03 -7.85
CA ILE A 103 -12.07 6.21 -7.95
C ILE A 103 -12.42 7.70 -8.10
N GLN A 104 -11.78 8.58 -7.32
CA GLN A 104 -11.99 10.03 -7.38
C GLN A 104 -11.49 10.66 -8.68
N LEU A 105 -10.29 10.29 -9.15
CA LEU A 105 -9.76 10.71 -10.45
C LEU A 105 -10.74 10.43 -11.60
N ARG A 106 -11.48 9.32 -11.52
CA ARG A 106 -12.48 8.95 -12.52
C ARG A 106 -13.71 9.87 -12.50
N MET A 107 -14.03 10.44 -11.35
CA MET A 107 -15.16 11.36 -11.16
C MET A 107 -14.80 12.83 -11.48
N SER A 108 -13.53 13.10 -11.86
CA SER A 108 -12.98 14.42 -12.24
C SER A 108 -12.74 15.38 -11.06
N ILE A 109 -12.00 16.47 -11.33
CA ILE A 109 -11.50 17.55 -10.45
C ILE A 109 -10.02 17.38 -9.99
N PHE A 110 -9.07 17.10 -10.89
CA PHE A 110 -7.64 17.29 -10.57
C PHE A 110 -6.87 17.98 -11.70
N ASP A 111 -6.05 18.95 -11.31
CA ASP A 111 -5.14 19.69 -12.19
C ASP A 111 -3.98 18.79 -12.65
N GLU A 112 -3.62 18.82 -13.93
CA GLU A 112 -2.66 17.91 -14.56
C GLU A 112 -1.28 17.90 -13.87
N GLY A 113 -0.83 19.05 -13.36
CA GLY A 113 0.45 19.19 -12.65
C GLY A 113 0.51 18.45 -11.31
N ASN A 114 -0.60 18.41 -10.57
CA ASN A 114 -0.67 17.71 -9.27
C ASN A 114 -0.73 16.19 -9.44
N VAL A 115 -1.24 15.73 -10.59
CA VAL A 115 -1.38 14.31 -10.92
C VAL A 115 -0.01 13.67 -11.18
N LEU A 116 0.90 14.35 -11.90
CA LEU A 116 2.26 13.84 -12.15
C LEU A 116 3.02 13.63 -10.83
N ALA A 117 3.02 14.64 -9.95
CA ALA A 117 3.70 14.56 -8.66
C ALA A 117 3.16 13.40 -7.80
N ALA A 118 1.83 13.21 -7.78
CA ALA A 118 1.20 12.10 -7.09
C ALA A 118 1.68 10.74 -7.63
N PHE A 119 1.75 10.55 -8.96
CA PHE A 119 2.23 9.29 -9.54
C PHE A 119 3.70 8.99 -9.25
N ILE A 120 4.57 10.02 -9.22
CA ILE A 120 5.99 9.87 -8.85
C ILE A 120 6.12 9.48 -7.38
N ILE A 121 5.46 10.20 -6.47
CA ILE A 121 5.47 9.89 -5.02
C ILE A 121 4.89 8.50 -4.79
N GLY A 122 3.81 8.14 -5.49
CA GLY A 122 3.24 6.81 -5.48
C GLY A 122 4.22 5.74 -5.96
N GLY A 123 4.95 5.98 -7.04
CA GLY A 123 5.98 5.08 -7.54
C GLY A 123 7.09 4.82 -6.52
N VAL A 124 7.64 5.89 -5.93
CA VAL A 124 8.68 5.80 -4.88
C VAL A 124 8.16 5.06 -3.66
N THR A 125 6.95 5.37 -3.20
CA THR A 125 6.35 4.71 -2.04
C THR A 125 6.11 3.22 -2.30
N ASN A 126 5.63 2.86 -3.50
CA ASN A 126 5.47 1.46 -3.90
C ASN A 126 6.81 0.70 -3.90
N ILE A 127 7.92 1.34 -4.30
CA ILE A 127 9.27 0.72 -4.21
C ILE A 127 9.65 0.45 -2.75
N ILE A 128 9.47 1.44 -1.87
CA ILE A 128 9.78 1.28 -0.44
C ILE A 128 8.96 0.13 0.16
N LEU A 129 7.65 0.12 -0.11
CA LEU A 129 6.74 -0.95 0.33
C LEU A 129 7.10 -2.31 -0.26
N PHE A 130 7.61 -2.35 -1.49
CA PHE A 130 8.08 -3.59 -2.11
C PHE A 130 9.30 -4.15 -1.40
N ILE A 131 10.27 -3.31 -1.05
CA ILE A 131 11.47 -3.73 -0.33
C ILE A 131 11.08 -4.24 1.07
N THR A 132 10.24 -3.51 1.82
CA THR A 132 9.83 -3.93 3.17
C THR A 132 9.01 -5.21 3.14
N LEU A 133 8.09 -5.36 2.17
CA LEU A 133 7.31 -6.57 2.02
C LEU A 133 8.17 -7.76 1.56
N PHE A 134 9.18 -7.54 0.71
CA PHE A 134 10.13 -8.58 0.32
C PHE A 134 10.90 -9.11 1.53
N VAL A 135 11.41 -8.22 2.39
CA VAL A 135 12.06 -8.59 3.64
C VAL A 135 11.10 -9.37 4.54
N THR A 136 9.85 -8.91 4.66
CA THR A 136 8.80 -9.64 5.40
C THR A 136 8.56 -11.04 4.84
N SER A 137 8.45 -11.20 3.52
CA SER A 137 8.28 -12.50 2.87
C SER A 137 9.46 -13.43 3.15
N CYS A 138 10.70 -12.94 3.09
CA CYS A 138 11.88 -13.72 3.47
C CYS A 138 11.83 -14.15 4.94
N ILE A 139 11.49 -13.24 5.85
CA ILE A 139 11.36 -13.53 7.29
C ILE A 139 10.30 -14.60 7.52
N VAL A 140 9.15 -14.52 6.87
CA VAL A 140 8.07 -15.52 7.00
C VAL A 140 8.52 -16.90 6.51
N VAL A 141 9.14 -16.97 5.33
CA VAL A 141 9.62 -18.23 4.75
C VAL A 141 10.65 -18.89 5.67
N VAL A 142 11.70 -18.15 6.03
CA VAL A 142 12.80 -18.70 6.84
C VAL A 142 12.32 -18.99 8.26
N GLY A 143 11.56 -18.08 8.87
CA GLY A 143 11.03 -18.24 10.22
C GLY A 143 10.08 -19.43 10.35
N THR A 144 9.24 -19.67 9.34
CA THR A 144 8.34 -20.84 9.31
C THR A 144 9.11 -22.13 9.08
N SER A 145 10.06 -22.14 8.15
CA SER A 145 10.91 -23.32 7.89
C SER A 145 11.74 -23.70 9.11
N GLN A 146 12.33 -22.73 9.81
CA GLN A 146 13.09 -22.95 11.03
C GLN A 146 12.20 -23.47 12.15
N PHE A 147 11.01 -22.88 12.33
CA PHE A 147 10.05 -23.33 13.32
C PHE A 147 9.64 -24.80 13.10
N CYS A 148 9.30 -25.17 11.86
CA CYS A 148 8.97 -26.55 11.52
C CYS A 148 10.14 -27.51 11.76
N SER A 149 11.36 -27.14 11.34
CA SER A 149 12.55 -27.96 11.57
C SER A 149 12.82 -28.17 13.08
N ASN A 150 12.59 -27.15 13.90
CA ASN A 150 12.74 -27.24 15.35
C ASN A 150 11.68 -28.15 15.98
N ILE A 151 10.42 -28.10 15.50
CA ILE A 151 9.36 -29.02 15.92
C ILE A 151 9.73 -30.48 15.60
N GLU A 152 10.13 -30.73 14.36
CA GLU A 152 10.50 -32.08 13.90
C GLU A 152 11.67 -32.62 14.72
N THR A 153 12.68 -31.78 14.97
CA THR A 153 13.82 -32.13 15.82
C THR A 153 13.40 -32.42 17.26
N ALA A 154 12.54 -31.58 17.84
CA ALA A 154 12.01 -31.78 19.20
C ALA A 154 11.21 -33.08 19.36
N LEU A 155 10.59 -33.55 18.28
CA LEU A 155 9.84 -34.81 18.22
C LEU A 155 10.66 -35.99 17.66
N ASN A 156 11.99 -35.86 17.59
CA ASN A 156 12.91 -36.88 17.06
C ASN A 156 12.55 -37.35 15.64
N HIS A 157 12.09 -36.45 14.78
CA HIS A 157 11.65 -36.71 13.40
C HIS A 157 10.57 -37.80 13.27
N ARG A 158 9.76 -38.02 14.32
CA ARG A 158 8.66 -38.99 14.26
C ARG A 158 7.46 -38.48 13.47
N TYR A 159 7.28 -37.16 13.40
CA TYR A 159 6.14 -36.51 12.77
C TYR A 159 6.63 -35.33 11.95
N ASP A 160 6.00 -35.11 10.80
CA ASP A 160 6.23 -33.92 9.98
C ASP A 160 5.46 -32.72 10.54
N CYS A 161 5.93 -31.51 10.26
CA CYS A 161 5.28 -30.27 10.73
C CYS A 161 3.78 -30.19 10.37
N SER A 162 3.37 -30.74 9.22
CA SER A 162 1.97 -30.81 8.81
C SER A 162 1.15 -31.79 9.63
N GLU A 163 1.71 -32.94 10.03
CA GLU A 163 0.99 -33.92 10.85
C GLU A 163 0.83 -33.43 12.29
N VAL A 164 1.81 -32.65 12.76
CA VAL A 164 1.82 -32.06 14.09
C VAL A 164 0.69 -31.04 14.29
N GLU A 165 0.18 -30.41 13.22
CA GLU A 165 -0.96 -29.49 13.31
C GLU A 165 -2.29 -30.19 13.65
N ASP A 166 -2.42 -31.47 13.30
CA ASP A 166 -3.62 -32.28 13.53
C ASP A 166 -3.62 -32.96 14.93
N LEU A 167 -2.50 -32.91 15.64
CA LEU A 167 -2.39 -33.44 17.00
C LEU A 167 -3.03 -32.50 18.03
N VAL A 168 -3.42 -33.03 19.18
CA VAL A 168 -4.03 -32.23 20.25
C VAL A 168 -2.94 -31.53 21.04
N TRP A 169 -2.94 -30.19 21.03
CA TRP A 169 -1.99 -29.37 21.79
C TRP A 169 -2.55 -29.04 23.17
N SER A 170 -1.79 -29.35 24.23
CA SER A 170 -2.19 -29.07 25.61
C SER A 170 -2.01 -27.60 26.02
N VAL A 171 -1.62 -26.73 25.08
CA VAL A 171 -1.48 -25.28 25.29
C VAL A 171 -2.83 -24.66 25.70
N TYR A 172 -3.94 -25.30 25.37
CA TYR A 172 -5.28 -24.91 25.79
C TYR A 172 -6.03 -26.06 26.49
N THR A 173 -6.80 -25.70 27.52
CA THR A 173 -7.73 -26.58 28.24
C THR A 173 -8.88 -27.12 27.40
N ASP A 174 -9.13 -26.54 26.23
CA ASP A 174 -10.27 -26.87 25.37
C ASP A 174 -10.02 -28.01 24.36
N GLY A 175 -8.80 -28.55 24.29
CA GLY A 175 -8.47 -29.70 23.44
C GLY A 175 -8.69 -29.50 21.93
N ARG A 176 -8.73 -28.25 21.46
CA ARG A 176 -8.95 -27.92 20.04
C ARG A 176 -7.64 -27.96 19.25
N THR A 177 -7.71 -28.55 18.05
CA THR A 177 -6.66 -28.44 17.04
C THR A 177 -6.68 -27.04 16.41
N HIS A 178 -5.52 -26.53 16.04
CA HIS A 178 -5.39 -25.26 15.31
C HIS A 178 -4.47 -25.49 14.13
N SER A 179 -4.95 -25.15 12.93
CA SER A 179 -4.20 -25.33 11.68
C SER A 179 -3.11 -24.27 11.53
N PHE A 180 -2.20 -24.18 12.49
CA PHE A 180 -1.16 -23.15 12.54
C PHE A 180 -0.23 -23.26 11.33
N TYR A 181 0.09 -24.48 10.89
CA TYR A 181 0.97 -24.73 9.76
C TYR A 181 0.30 -24.25 8.47
N ARG A 182 -0.97 -24.62 8.26
CA ARG A 182 -1.74 -24.14 7.10
C ARG A 182 -1.90 -22.62 7.09
N TYR A 183 -2.09 -21.98 8.25
CA TYR A 183 -2.17 -20.53 8.34
C TYR A 183 -0.84 -19.83 8.05
N LEU A 184 0.29 -20.38 8.50
CA LEU A 184 1.62 -19.87 8.17
C LEU A 184 1.91 -20.00 6.67
N GLN A 185 1.57 -21.14 6.06
CA GLN A 185 1.68 -21.33 4.61
C GLN A 185 0.80 -20.35 3.82
N LEU A 186 -0.44 -20.12 4.26
CA LEU A 186 -1.32 -19.14 3.63
C LEU A 186 -0.74 -17.73 3.73
N GLY A 187 -0.16 -17.36 4.88
CA GLY A 187 0.53 -16.10 5.08
C GLY A 187 1.75 -15.96 4.16
N GLN A 188 2.55 -17.02 4.03
CA GLN A 188 3.69 -17.06 3.11
C GLN A 188 3.24 -16.84 1.66
N ALA A 189 2.29 -17.65 1.17
CA ALA A 189 1.77 -17.53 -0.19
C ALA A 189 1.15 -16.16 -0.46
N GLY A 190 0.33 -15.66 0.48
CA GLY A 190 -0.27 -14.33 0.41
C GLY A 190 0.76 -13.21 0.30
N SER A 191 1.86 -13.30 1.05
CA SER A 191 2.94 -12.31 1.00
C SER A 191 3.65 -12.27 -0.36
N TRP A 192 3.97 -13.43 -0.94
CA TRP A 192 4.60 -13.52 -2.26
C TRP A 192 3.68 -13.05 -3.39
N ILE A 193 2.39 -13.39 -3.32
CA ILE A 193 1.40 -12.91 -4.29
C ILE A 193 1.25 -11.39 -4.20
N THR A 194 1.16 -10.85 -2.98
CA THR A 194 1.10 -9.40 -2.74
C THR A 194 2.34 -8.71 -3.30
N LEU A 195 3.52 -9.28 -3.11
CA LEU A 195 4.78 -8.77 -3.64
C LEU A 195 4.78 -8.73 -5.18
N ALA A 196 4.33 -9.81 -5.82
CA ALA A 196 4.22 -9.86 -7.28
C ALA A 196 3.25 -8.80 -7.82
N ILE A 197 2.11 -8.60 -7.15
CA ILE A 197 1.14 -7.55 -7.48
C ILE A 197 1.76 -6.15 -7.31
N LEU A 198 2.55 -5.95 -6.24
CA LEU A 198 3.21 -4.68 -5.97
C LEU A 198 4.27 -4.34 -7.03
N ALA A 199 4.97 -5.33 -7.58
CA ALA A 199 5.83 -5.13 -8.75
C ALA A 199 5.04 -4.62 -9.98
N VAL A 200 3.81 -5.13 -10.19
CA VAL A 200 2.93 -4.64 -11.26
C VAL A 200 2.49 -3.20 -10.99
N HIS A 201 2.18 -2.83 -9.73
CA HIS A 201 1.90 -1.44 -9.35
C HIS A 201 3.08 -0.52 -9.67
N ILE A 202 4.29 -0.91 -9.33
CA ILE A 202 5.51 -0.14 -9.64
C ILE A 202 5.58 0.15 -11.15
N VAL A 203 5.46 -0.88 -11.99
CA VAL A 203 5.48 -0.73 -13.45
C VAL A 203 4.35 0.19 -13.93
N PHE A 204 3.15 0.06 -13.36
CA PHE A 204 2.01 0.92 -13.70
C PHE A 204 2.28 2.39 -13.37
N HIS A 205 2.73 2.68 -12.15
CA HIS A 205 3.07 4.04 -11.70
C HIS A 205 4.18 4.66 -12.53
N PHE A 206 5.24 3.89 -12.87
CA PHE A 206 6.31 4.37 -13.75
C PHE A 206 5.82 4.66 -15.17
N LYS A 207 5.03 3.76 -15.77
CA LYS A 207 4.48 3.98 -17.12
C LYS A 207 3.58 5.21 -17.16
N LYS A 208 2.74 5.41 -16.14
CA LYS A 208 1.88 6.60 -16.04
C LYS A 208 2.68 7.87 -15.77
N GLY A 209 3.68 7.82 -14.90
CA GLY A 209 4.60 8.93 -14.66
C GLY A 209 5.34 9.35 -15.92
N MET A 210 5.92 8.41 -16.66
CA MET A 210 6.63 8.70 -17.92
C MET A 210 5.71 9.28 -19.01
N GLN A 211 4.45 8.85 -19.10
CA GLN A 211 3.49 9.40 -20.05
C GLN A 211 3.10 10.86 -19.75
N LEU A 212 3.18 11.25 -18.48
CA LEU A 212 2.81 12.58 -18.00
C LEU A 212 4.00 13.54 -17.93
N LEU A 213 5.24 13.04 -18.08
CA LEU A 213 6.40 13.91 -18.23
C LEU A 213 6.24 14.68 -19.55
N PRO A 214 6.20 16.03 -19.53
CA PRO A 214 6.22 16.79 -20.76
C PRO A 214 7.49 16.42 -21.52
N SER A 215 7.34 16.05 -22.80
CA SER A 215 8.47 15.89 -23.70
C SER A 215 9.21 17.22 -23.76
N ARG A 216 10.20 17.39 -22.88
CA ARG A 216 11.08 18.56 -22.81
C ARG A 216 12.10 18.44 -23.95
N ASN A 217 11.60 18.52 -25.18
CA ASN A 217 12.38 18.63 -26.41
C ASN A 217 11.46 19.20 -27.51
N ASP A 218 11.28 20.51 -27.48
CA ASP A 218 11.44 21.42 -28.62
C ASP A 218 11.16 22.85 -28.12
N ASN A 219 11.97 23.80 -28.58
CA ASN A 219 11.97 25.26 -28.28
C ASN A 219 13.01 25.76 -27.26
N SER A 220 14.22 25.17 -27.20
CA SER A 220 15.40 25.87 -26.67
C SER A 220 16.12 26.76 -27.71
N ASN A 221 15.50 27.04 -28.87
CA ASN A 221 16.09 27.87 -29.92
C ASN A 221 15.29 29.15 -30.24
N GLU A 222 14.46 29.65 -29.32
CA GLU A 222 13.73 30.91 -29.52
C GLU A 222 13.70 31.76 -28.24
N THR A 223 14.84 31.85 -27.55
CA THR A 223 15.07 32.89 -26.54
C THR A 223 16.52 33.36 -26.59
N GLU A 224 17.03 33.58 -27.80
CA GLU A 224 18.23 34.35 -28.07
C GLU A 224 17.89 35.41 -29.13
N SER A 225 17.08 36.38 -28.72
CA SER A 225 16.98 37.74 -29.30
C SER A 225 15.70 38.40 -28.78
N ILE A 226 15.81 39.04 -27.61
CA ILE A 226 15.35 40.40 -27.31
C ILE A 226 16.02 40.68 -25.96
N ILE A 227 17.33 40.90 -26.01
CA ILE A 227 17.98 41.85 -25.11
C ILE A 227 18.17 43.08 -26.00
N SER A 228 17.10 43.85 -26.11
CA SER A 228 17.21 45.27 -26.45
C SER A 228 16.69 45.99 -25.22
N ASP A 229 17.63 46.67 -24.57
CA ASP A 229 17.48 47.82 -23.71
C ASP A 229 16.04 48.35 -23.63
N ASP A 230 15.36 48.07 -22.52
CA ASP A 230 14.23 48.88 -22.07
C ASP A 230 14.41 49.14 -20.57
N GLU A 231 15.17 50.21 -20.35
CA GLU A 231 14.87 51.27 -19.38
C GLU A 231 13.69 50.95 -18.44
N CYS A 232 14.01 50.64 -17.18
CA CYS A 232 13.04 50.64 -16.09
C CYS A 232 12.62 52.08 -15.78
N ASP A 233 11.78 52.66 -16.62
CA ASP A 233 11.05 53.88 -16.29
C ASP A 233 9.75 53.51 -15.58
N ALA A 234 9.79 53.53 -14.25
CA ALA A 234 8.62 53.31 -13.41
C ALA A 234 7.69 54.53 -13.52
N THR A 235 6.86 54.57 -14.57
CA THR A 235 5.80 55.56 -14.70
C THR A 235 4.66 55.18 -13.75
N TYR A 236 4.61 55.86 -12.60
CA TYR A 236 3.47 55.82 -11.70
C TYR A 236 2.22 56.38 -12.40
N GLN A 237 1.28 55.52 -12.79
CA GLN A 237 -0.05 55.96 -13.16
C GLN A 237 -0.79 56.44 -11.90
N ASN A 238 -1.20 57.71 -11.91
CA ASN A 238 -1.99 58.35 -10.87
C ASN A 238 -3.20 57.48 -10.49
N HIS A 239 -3.26 57.09 -9.22
CA HIS A 239 -4.45 56.51 -8.62
C HIS A 239 -5.40 57.64 -8.24
N ASP A 240 -6.57 57.68 -8.87
CA ASP A 240 -7.69 58.49 -8.38
C ASP A 240 -8.20 57.85 -7.07
N ILE A 241 -7.85 58.47 -5.96
CA ILE A 241 -8.38 58.16 -4.63
C ILE A 241 -9.68 58.95 -4.50
N ASN A 242 -10.79 58.25 -4.25
CA ASN A 242 -12.07 58.89 -3.99
C ASN A 242 -12.18 59.19 -2.48
N ASP A 243 -11.92 60.45 -2.10
CA ASP A 243 -11.82 60.91 -0.71
C ASP A 243 -13.12 60.78 0.11
N GLU A 244 -14.28 60.58 -0.53
CA GLU A 244 -15.55 60.40 0.20
C GLU A 244 -15.79 58.95 0.67
N THR A 245 -15.07 57.97 0.11
CA THR A 245 -15.31 56.54 0.42
C THR A 245 -14.06 55.75 0.78
N GLY A 246 -12.86 56.33 0.64
CA GLY A 246 -11.59 55.68 0.98
C GLY A 246 -11.28 54.44 0.15
N SER A 247 -11.93 54.25 -1.00
CA SER A 247 -11.74 53.07 -1.83
C SER A 247 -10.81 53.34 -3.02
N VAL A 248 -9.88 52.43 -3.26
CA VAL A 248 -8.96 52.46 -4.40
C VAL A 248 -9.50 51.51 -5.48
N ARG A 249 -9.81 52.04 -6.66
CA ARG A 249 -10.32 51.24 -7.78
C ARG A 249 -9.17 50.86 -8.72
N PHE A 250 -8.91 49.57 -8.86
CA PHE A 250 -7.95 49.04 -9.82
C PHE A 250 -8.64 48.74 -11.16
N HIS A 251 -8.16 49.35 -12.25
CA HIS A 251 -8.58 48.98 -13.60
C HIS A 251 -7.76 47.79 -14.08
N HIS A 252 -8.38 46.61 -14.08
CA HIS A 252 -7.78 45.42 -14.70
C HIS A 252 -8.10 45.41 -16.19
N THR A 253 -7.17 45.87 -17.04
CA THR A 253 -7.28 45.70 -18.50
C THR A 253 -7.03 44.24 -18.87
N SER A 254 -8.09 43.43 -18.85
CA SER A 254 -8.06 42.05 -19.35
C SER A 254 -8.23 42.05 -20.87
N SER A 255 -7.10 42.00 -21.58
CA SER A 255 -7.07 41.56 -22.97
C SER A 255 -7.30 40.04 -22.99
N LYS A 256 -8.56 39.63 -23.15
CA LYS A 256 -8.99 38.41 -23.89
C LYS A 256 -10.51 38.31 -23.90
N ASN A 257 -11.08 38.51 -25.08
CA ASN A 257 -12.47 38.22 -25.42
C ASN A 257 -12.86 36.79 -25.00
N LYS A 258 -13.73 36.66 -23.99
CA LYS A 258 -14.68 35.55 -23.84
C LYS A 258 -15.91 36.08 -23.09
N SER A 259 -17.02 36.20 -23.80
CA SER A 259 -18.33 36.53 -23.24
C SER A 259 -18.84 35.39 -22.37
N PHE A 260 -18.91 35.60 -21.05
CA PHE A 260 -19.62 34.73 -20.13
C PHE A 260 -20.80 35.52 -19.54
N LYS A 261 -22.02 35.07 -19.82
CA LYS A 261 -23.25 35.64 -19.24
C LYS A 261 -23.26 35.32 -17.75
N ARG A 262 -23.20 36.36 -16.91
CA ARG A 262 -23.36 36.28 -15.46
C ARG A 262 -24.85 36.32 -15.15
N SER A 263 -25.38 35.25 -14.57
CA SER A 263 -26.69 35.22 -13.91
C SER A 263 -26.54 35.80 -12.51
N ASP A 264 -27.34 36.82 -12.22
CA ASP A 264 -27.44 37.45 -10.92
C ASP A 264 -28.23 36.56 -9.95
N GLU A 265 -27.58 36.09 -8.89
CA GLU A 265 -28.24 35.62 -7.68
C GLU A 265 -27.67 36.39 -6.49
N SER A 266 -28.46 37.35 -6.01
CA SER A 266 -28.24 38.08 -4.77
C SER A 266 -28.83 37.28 -3.60
N PHE A 267 -27.97 36.75 -2.73
CA PHE A 267 -28.39 36.18 -1.44
C PHE A 267 -28.20 37.23 -0.34
N LEU A 268 -29.32 37.73 0.19
CA LEU A 268 -29.40 38.52 1.42
C LEU A 268 -29.41 37.57 2.62
N LEU A 269 -28.45 37.72 3.54
CA LEU A 269 -28.52 37.14 4.88
C LEU A 269 -29.11 38.18 5.84
N PRO A 270 -30.17 37.88 6.60
CA PRO A 270 -30.55 38.68 7.74
C PRO A 270 -29.67 38.35 8.96
N LEU A 271 -29.35 39.40 9.72
CA LEU A 271 -28.73 39.37 11.05
C LEU A 271 -29.64 38.68 12.08
#